data_AF-A0AAQ3QX42-F1
#
_entry.id   AF-A0AAQ3QX42-F1
#
_cell.length_a   1.000
_cell.length_b   1.000
_cell.length_c   1.000
_cell.angle_alpha   90.00
_cell.angle_beta   90.00
_cell.angle_gamma   90.00
#
_symmetry.space_group_name_H-M   'P 1'
#
loop_
_entity.id
_entity.type
_entity.pdbx_description
1 polymer ?
#
loop_
_entity_poly.entity_id
_entity_poly.type
_entity_poly.pdbx_seq_one_letter_code
_entity_poly.pdbx_strand_id
1 'polypeptide(L)'
;MKKLLDNFTRCGSSRGLRVYSTSLFLIVTASFCSAFTFEDVFFDVPQSLLPNPIPEPTAQLLALQNYPDDDQRLTLVGRLYLPDANVYGPGPYPAVVVMHGSGGVWSNDLIANGLSSQFRKWGELLSGMGYACLCPDSYNPRGIPGNFSSRRPHYDPAIDDDLCSPNYERPKDVIAALTYLQSRADIDSENTALIGFSHGAQTCINAILDVSVDLGVYDVSYIDYVQDEETELWEEVSTDKVVDSPVRIPSDIPFPKLCALYYGGGSHYGYHGSANDTGAGRYMFDRRTNVLMFHGTDDFLMDVDDPEVTPMTGNLYPIKQALASSAQAAALGVDDPLKHHFLLDLVDHSFDGETIADEQDWNTNAESADQKAKRLCREEVLKWLEALLQAVPQLTIENDPLVLGDVDLSSPTNTRLNYQWSYSDDLLNWHSLGSAFDGDGSLMTESTDLGQPGQRFFRLDYAAIEPPIDDPDNDGFFRSYADFSY
;
A
#
# COMPACT_ATOMS: atom_id res chain seq x y z
N MET A 1 54.34 1.83 30.54
CA MET A 1 55.13 3.07 30.72
C MET A 1 54.18 4.12 31.30
N LYS A 2 54.23 4.34 32.61
CA LYS A 2 54.93 5.47 33.28
C LYS A 2 54.03 6.71 33.46
N LYS A 3 53.51 6.81 34.69
CA LYS A 3 53.35 8.03 35.52
C LYS A 3 52.27 9.08 35.18
N LEU A 4 51.36 9.22 36.14
CA LEU A 4 50.97 10.43 36.91
C LEU A 4 50.07 9.88 38.05
N LEU A 5 50.45 9.64 39.33
CA LEU A 5 51.07 10.47 40.40
C LEU A 5 50.51 11.90 40.36
N ASP A 6 49.98 12.52 41.40
CA ASP A 6 49.76 12.23 42.82
C ASP A 6 48.98 13.45 43.35
N ASN A 7 48.16 13.30 44.39
CA ASN A 7 47.96 14.23 45.52
C ASN A 7 46.55 14.09 46.11
N PHE A 8 46.44 13.46 47.29
CA PHE A 8 46.29 14.22 48.54
C PHE A 8 46.33 13.28 49.75
N THR A 9 47.16 13.65 50.71
CA THR A 9 47.46 12.97 51.98
C THR A 9 46.58 13.46 53.15
N ARG A 10 46.26 12.50 54.05
CA ARG A 10 46.04 12.60 55.51
C ARG A 10 44.79 13.36 56.05
N CYS A 11 43.91 12.64 56.75
CA CYS A 11 43.87 12.57 58.23
C CYS A 11 42.84 11.50 58.70
N GLY A 12 43.14 10.76 59.76
CA GLY A 12 42.35 9.61 60.21
C GLY A 12 41.23 9.92 61.21
N SER A 13 40.21 9.06 61.25
CA SER A 13 39.81 8.26 62.42
C SER A 13 38.37 7.74 62.29
N SER A 14 38.23 6.43 62.56
CA SER A 14 37.04 5.71 63.05
C SER A 14 35.63 6.13 62.62
N ARG A 15 34.95 5.25 61.87
CA ARG A 15 33.77 4.48 62.31
C ARG A 15 33.18 3.74 61.10
N GLY A 16 32.81 2.49 61.30
CA GLY A 16 32.29 1.62 60.24
C GLY A 16 30.99 2.17 59.65
N LEU A 17 30.98 2.27 58.32
CA LEU A 17 29.77 2.43 57.52
C LEU A 17 29.97 1.59 56.25
N ARG A 18 29.14 0.57 56.06
CA ARG A 18 29.06 -0.18 54.80
C ARG A 18 28.51 0.77 53.75
N VAL A 19 29.37 1.20 52.82
CA VAL A 19 28.96 1.92 51.62
C VAL A 19 28.53 0.88 50.59
N TYR A 20 27.24 0.85 50.28
CA TYR A 20 26.74 0.19 49.08
C TYR A 20 27.29 0.97 47.88
N SER A 21 28.07 0.28 47.05
CA SER A 21 28.51 0.78 45.75
C SER A 21 27.27 1.05 44.89
N THR A 22 26.86 2.31 44.77
CA THR A 22 25.96 2.74 43.71
C THR A 22 26.74 2.67 42.40
N SER A 23 26.63 1.53 41.72
CA SER A 23 27.05 1.41 40.33
C SER A 23 26.14 2.31 39.50
N LEU A 24 26.67 3.49 39.15
CA LEU A 24 26.12 4.34 38.12
C LEU A 24 26.14 3.54 36.82
N PHE A 25 25.01 2.93 36.45
CA PHE A 25 24.84 2.34 35.13
C PHE A 25 24.92 3.50 34.13
N LEU A 26 26.07 3.61 33.47
CA LEU A 26 26.18 4.35 32.24
C LEU A 26 25.31 3.59 31.23
N ILE A 27 24.06 4.02 31.04
CA ILE A 27 23.27 3.59 29.88
C ILE A 27 23.97 4.20 28.68
N VAL A 28 24.91 3.44 28.10
CA VAL A 28 25.32 3.66 26.73
C VAL A 28 24.10 3.27 25.91
N THR A 29 23.30 4.25 25.50
CA THR A 29 22.39 4.09 24.38
C THR A 29 23.27 3.84 23.15
N ALA A 30 23.65 2.59 22.94
CA ALA A 30 24.06 2.16 21.63
C ALA A 30 22.79 2.31 20.78
N SER A 31 22.75 3.33 19.93
CA SER A 31 21.81 3.34 18.80
C SER A 31 22.10 2.07 18.02
N PHE A 32 21.35 1.01 18.27
CA PHE A 32 21.18 -0.05 17.30
C PHE A 32 20.39 0.60 16.16
N CYS A 33 21.10 1.25 15.23
CA CYS A 33 20.58 1.32 13.87
C CYS A 33 20.53 -0.12 13.40
N SER A 34 19.38 -0.78 13.56
CA SER A 34 19.20 -2.06 12.87
C SER A 34 19.28 -1.75 11.38
N ALA A 35 20.24 -2.35 10.70
CA ALA A 35 20.35 -2.23 9.26
C ALA A 35 19.15 -2.98 8.67
N PHE A 36 18.30 -2.28 7.93
CA PHE A 36 17.18 -2.92 7.23
C PHE A 36 17.70 -4.06 6.36
N THR A 37 17.10 -5.24 6.50
CA THR A 37 17.43 -6.41 5.70
C THR A 37 16.55 -6.45 4.47
N PHE A 38 17.18 -6.58 3.31
CA PHE A 38 16.50 -6.86 2.06
C PHE A 38 17.22 -7.96 1.30
N GLU A 39 16.49 -8.60 0.40
CA GLU A 39 16.98 -9.58 -0.55
C GLU A 39 16.50 -9.22 -1.96
N ASP A 40 17.36 -9.44 -2.95
CA ASP A 40 16.94 -9.41 -4.35
C ASP A 40 16.45 -10.82 -4.71
N VAL A 41 15.20 -10.92 -5.17
CA VAL A 41 14.47 -12.16 -5.38
C VAL A 41 14.11 -12.34 -6.84
N PHE A 42 14.01 -13.60 -7.27
CA PHE A 42 13.57 -13.97 -8.61
C PHE A 42 12.33 -14.84 -8.53
N PHE A 43 11.32 -14.52 -9.32
CA PHE A 43 10.06 -15.27 -9.34
C PHE A 43 9.39 -15.21 -10.70
N ASP A 44 8.74 -16.30 -11.07
CA ASP A 44 8.23 -16.51 -12.42
C ASP A 44 6.80 -15.97 -12.55
N VAL A 45 6.49 -15.32 -13.66
CA VAL A 45 5.10 -15.14 -14.09
C VAL A 45 4.52 -16.53 -14.39
N PRO A 46 3.32 -16.88 -13.88
CA PRO A 46 2.73 -18.21 -14.10
C PRO A 46 2.68 -18.59 -15.58
N GLN A 47 3.00 -19.85 -15.90
CA GLN A 47 3.08 -20.34 -17.29
C GLN A 47 1.83 -20.03 -18.13
N SER A 48 0.65 -20.08 -17.50
CA SER A 48 -0.64 -19.81 -18.15
C SER A 48 -0.86 -18.34 -18.50
N LEU A 49 -0.01 -17.44 -17.99
CA LEU A 49 -0.10 -15.99 -18.18
C LEU A 49 1.05 -15.44 -19.02
N LEU A 50 1.98 -16.28 -19.49
CA LEU A 50 3.14 -15.79 -20.25
C LEU A 50 2.72 -15.13 -21.57
N PRO A 51 3.33 -13.98 -21.91
CA PRO A 51 3.18 -13.41 -23.24
C PRO A 51 3.81 -14.32 -24.30
N ASN A 52 3.36 -14.18 -25.55
CA ASN A 52 3.91 -14.92 -26.69
C ASN A 52 4.24 -13.97 -27.85
N PRO A 53 5.53 -13.81 -28.23
CA PRO A 53 6.71 -14.45 -27.64
C PRO A 53 7.02 -13.92 -26.23
N ILE A 54 7.79 -14.70 -25.45
CA ILE A 54 8.35 -14.23 -24.18
C ILE A 54 9.44 -13.20 -24.49
N PRO A 55 9.38 -11.98 -23.91
CA PRO A 55 10.39 -10.97 -24.13
C PRO A 55 11.77 -11.36 -23.56
N GLU A 56 12.83 -10.94 -24.24
CA GLU A 56 14.20 -11.15 -23.77
C GLU A 56 14.55 -10.16 -22.63
N PRO A 57 15.17 -10.61 -21.53
CA PRO A 57 15.56 -9.74 -20.43
C PRO A 57 16.70 -8.79 -20.82
N THR A 58 16.84 -7.69 -20.08
CA THR A 58 17.95 -6.75 -20.30
C THR A 58 19.31 -7.36 -19.94
N ALA A 59 20.37 -6.84 -20.55
CA ALA A 59 21.75 -7.24 -20.23
C ALA A 59 22.12 -7.04 -18.75
N GLN A 60 21.53 -6.06 -18.07
CA GLN A 60 21.79 -5.84 -16.63
C GLN A 60 21.15 -6.94 -15.76
N LEU A 61 19.96 -7.43 -16.14
CA LEU A 61 19.31 -8.53 -15.44
C LEU A 61 20.04 -9.85 -15.67
N LEU A 62 20.44 -10.13 -16.90
CA LEU A 62 21.26 -11.29 -17.25
C LEU A 62 22.61 -11.32 -16.52
N ALA A 63 23.14 -10.16 -16.12
CA ALA A 63 24.39 -10.04 -15.38
C ALA A 63 24.22 -10.29 -13.86
N LEU A 64 22.99 -10.37 -13.34
CA LEU A 64 22.76 -10.64 -11.93
C LEU A 64 23.13 -12.08 -11.58
N GLN A 65 23.74 -12.24 -10.41
CA GLN A 65 24.09 -13.56 -9.92
C GLN A 65 22.82 -14.38 -9.65
N ASN A 66 22.79 -15.62 -10.15
CA ASN A 66 21.68 -16.57 -9.98
C ASN A 66 20.36 -16.19 -10.68
N TYR A 67 20.36 -15.22 -11.60
CA TYR A 67 19.19 -15.02 -12.45
C TYR A 67 18.95 -16.28 -13.30
N PRO A 68 17.75 -16.88 -13.26
CA PRO A 68 17.43 -18.07 -14.04
C PRO A 68 17.12 -17.66 -15.48
N ASP A 69 18.19 -17.55 -16.28
CA ASP A 69 18.14 -17.33 -17.73
C ASP A 69 17.55 -18.56 -18.45
N ASP A 70 16.22 -18.57 -18.59
CA ASP A 70 15.41 -19.64 -19.19
C ASP A 70 14.41 -19.02 -20.16
N ASP A 71 14.57 -19.31 -21.46
CA ASP A 71 13.75 -18.77 -22.56
C ASP A 71 12.28 -19.24 -22.54
N GLN A 72 11.94 -20.18 -21.66
CA GLN A 72 10.58 -20.65 -21.44
C GLN A 72 9.88 -19.96 -20.27
N ARG A 73 10.53 -19.00 -19.61
CA ARG A 73 10.02 -18.31 -18.42
C ARG A 73 10.15 -16.80 -18.56
N LEU A 74 9.16 -16.08 -18.05
CA LEU A 74 9.29 -14.67 -17.74
C LEU A 74 9.61 -14.53 -16.25
N THR A 75 10.89 -14.47 -15.92
CA THR A 75 11.37 -14.35 -14.53
C THR A 75 11.50 -12.88 -14.14
N LEU A 76 10.68 -12.45 -13.19
CA LEU A 76 10.75 -11.14 -12.57
C LEU A 76 11.90 -11.07 -11.56
N VAL A 77 12.50 -9.88 -11.44
CA VAL A 77 13.36 -9.53 -10.30
C VAL A 77 12.58 -8.58 -9.39
N GLY A 78 12.75 -8.72 -8.08
CA GLY A 78 12.21 -7.76 -7.13
C GLY A 78 13.13 -7.59 -5.94
N ARG A 79 12.89 -6.54 -5.16
CA ARG A 79 13.52 -6.39 -3.84
C ARG A 79 12.50 -6.64 -2.75
N LEU A 80 12.76 -7.62 -1.88
CA LEU A 80 11.94 -7.94 -0.72
C LEU A 80 12.64 -7.42 0.55
N TYR A 81 11.99 -6.49 1.25
CA TYR A 81 12.35 -6.09 2.60
C TYR A 81 11.62 -7.00 3.58
N LEU A 82 12.35 -7.50 4.58
CA LEU A 82 11.79 -8.32 5.65
C LEU A 82 11.93 -7.57 6.98
N PRO A 83 10.93 -7.68 7.87
CA PRO A 83 11.07 -7.22 9.25
C PRO A 83 12.28 -7.87 9.94
N ASP A 84 12.90 -7.12 10.86
CA ASP A 84 13.99 -7.67 11.68
C ASP A 84 13.42 -8.73 12.62
N ALA A 85 13.84 -9.98 12.41
CA ALA A 85 13.37 -11.11 13.20
C ALA A 85 13.71 -11.01 14.69
N ASN A 86 14.69 -10.18 15.07
CA ASN A 86 15.00 -9.91 16.49
C ASN A 86 13.98 -8.97 17.14
N VAL A 87 13.26 -8.18 16.34
CA VAL A 87 12.23 -7.23 16.80
C VAL A 87 10.84 -7.84 16.68
N TYR A 88 10.53 -8.45 15.54
CA TYR A 88 9.19 -8.93 15.19
C TYR A 88 9.02 -10.47 15.32
N GLY A 89 10.06 -11.20 15.72
CA GLY A 89 10.07 -12.66 15.67
C GLY A 89 10.25 -13.19 14.24
N PRO A 90 10.31 -14.51 14.01
CA PRO A 90 10.68 -15.08 12.71
C PRO A 90 9.59 -15.02 11.61
N GLY A 91 8.47 -14.32 11.83
CA GLY A 91 7.28 -14.38 10.99
C GLY A 91 6.32 -15.53 11.36
N PRO A 92 5.33 -15.84 10.49
CA PRO A 92 5.13 -15.27 9.16
C PRO A 92 4.69 -13.79 9.21
N TYR A 93 5.18 -12.98 8.27
CA TYR A 93 4.88 -11.54 8.23
C TYR A 93 3.77 -11.22 7.22
N PRO A 94 2.82 -10.33 7.56
CA PRO A 94 1.94 -9.75 6.55
C PRO A 94 2.78 -9.02 5.49
N ALA A 95 2.31 -8.97 4.24
CA ALA A 95 3.12 -8.51 3.12
C ALA A 95 2.44 -7.47 2.24
N VAL A 96 3.21 -6.49 1.77
CA VAL A 96 2.75 -5.45 0.87
C VAL A 96 3.53 -5.55 -0.44
N VAL A 97 2.85 -5.61 -1.57
CA VAL A 97 3.46 -5.49 -2.89
C VAL A 97 3.34 -4.04 -3.36
N VAL A 98 4.46 -3.43 -3.69
CA VAL A 98 4.55 -2.03 -4.12
C VAL A 98 4.89 -1.97 -5.60
N MET A 99 3.91 -1.59 -6.42
CA MET A 99 4.01 -1.53 -7.87
C MET A 99 4.49 -0.16 -8.34
N HIS A 100 5.63 -0.15 -9.03
CA HIS A 100 6.24 1.09 -9.51
C HIS A 100 5.43 1.77 -10.64
N GLY A 101 5.56 3.10 -10.70
CA GLY A 101 5.04 3.91 -11.80
C GLY A 101 5.86 3.80 -13.08
N SER A 102 5.60 4.72 -14.00
CA SER A 102 6.26 4.77 -15.31
C SER A 102 7.79 4.88 -15.18
N GLY A 103 8.32 5.56 -14.16
CA GLY A 103 9.76 5.74 -13.94
C GLY A 103 10.55 4.49 -13.53
N GLY A 104 9.93 3.30 -13.41
CA GLY A 104 10.63 2.09 -13.02
C GLY A 104 10.91 2.01 -11.51
N VAL A 105 11.35 0.84 -11.03
CA VAL A 105 11.59 0.61 -9.60
C VAL A 105 13.01 0.99 -9.14
N TRP A 106 13.97 1.01 -10.08
CA TRP A 106 15.39 1.18 -9.79
C TRP A 106 15.86 2.63 -9.93
N SER A 107 16.85 3.02 -9.13
CA SER A 107 17.44 4.36 -9.18
C SER A 107 18.24 4.58 -10.47
N ASN A 108 17.87 5.60 -11.24
CA ASN A 108 18.44 5.89 -12.57
C ASN A 108 18.36 4.69 -13.53
N ASP A 109 17.29 3.89 -13.46
CA ASP A 109 17.05 2.70 -14.30
C ASP A 109 18.08 1.56 -14.15
N LEU A 110 18.97 1.62 -13.14
CA LEU A 110 20.03 0.63 -12.94
C LEU A 110 19.79 -0.23 -11.70
N ILE A 111 19.68 -1.55 -11.89
CA ILE A 111 19.50 -2.52 -10.79
C ILE A 111 20.63 -2.37 -9.76
N ALA A 112 21.86 -2.17 -10.22
CA ALA A 112 23.04 -2.03 -9.36
C ALA A 112 23.00 -0.80 -8.42
N ASN A 113 22.19 0.21 -8.74
CA ASN A 113 22.00 1.37 -7.87
C ASN A 113 21.00 1.10 -6.73
N GLY A 114 20.29 -0.03 -6.78
CA GLY A 114 19.19 -0.34 -5.88
C GLY A 114 17.93 0.48 -6.16
N LEU A 115 16.91 0.28 -5.32
CA LEU A 115 15.61 0.93 -5.49
C LEU A 115 15.73 2.45 -5.52
N SER A 116 14.83 3.07 -6.30
CA SER A 116 14.63 4.52 -6.25
C SER A 116 14.22 4.97 -4.85
N SER A 117 14.39 6.26 -4.56
CA SER A 117 14.22 6.80 -3.20
C SER A 117 12.83 6.57 -2.62
N GLN A 118 11.80 6.61 -3.47
CA GLN A 118 10.39 6.37 -3.12
C GLN A 118 10.18 4.92 -2.64
N PHE A 119 10.53 3.93 -3.46
CA PHE A 119 10.33 2.51 -3.13
C PHE A 119 11.22 2.06 -1.99
N ARG A 120 12.46 2.57 -1.90
CA ARG A 120 13.32 2.31 -0.74
C ARG A 120 12.69 2.80 0.56
N LYS A 121 12.15 4.02 0.57
CA LYS A 121 11.47 4.59 1.76
C LYS A 121 10.25 3.76 2.16
N TRP A 122 9.47 3.26 1.21
CA TRP A 122 8.36 2.35 1.50
C TRP A 122 8.84 1.00 2.05
N GLY A 123 9.89 0.41 1.46
CA GLY A 123 10.50 -0.83 1.97
C GLY A 123 11.01 -0.71 3.39
N GLU A 124 11.76 0.35 3.70
CA GLU A 124 12.29 0.64 5.04
C GLU A 124 11.16 0.91 6.04
N LEU A 125 10.16 1.72 5.67
CA LEU A 125 9.02 2.04 6.52
C LEU A 125 8.20 0.79 6.88
N LEU A 126 7.78 0.02 5.87
CA LEU A 126 6.89 -1.13 6.06
C LEU A 126 7.59 -2.26 6.82
N SER A 127 8.84 -2.58 6.49
CA SER A 127 9.62 -3.57 7.26
C SER A 127 9.93 -3.08 8.68
N GLY A 128 10.14 -1.78 8.85
CA GLY A 128 10.25 -1.14 10.17
C GLY A 128 8.96 -1.23 11.00
N MET A 129 7.82 -1.52 10.39
CA MET A 129 6.50 -1.68 11.03
C MET A 129 6.02 -3.13 11.09
N GLY A 130 6.87 -4.11 10.76
CA GLY A 130 6.52 -5.53 10.84
C GLY A 130 5.88 -6.13 9.58
N TYR A 131 5.86 -5.40 8.45
CA TYR A 131 5.38 -5.91 7.17
C TYR A 131 6.54 -6.28 6.24
N ALA A 132 6.44 -7.42 5.58
CA ALA A 132 7.28 -7.66 4.41
C ALA A 132 6.88 -6.70 3.28
N CYS A 133 7.84 -6.20 2.51
CA CYS A 133 7.58 -5.29 1.40
C CYS A 133 8.31 -5.74 0.14
N LEU A 134 7.56 -6.17 -0.87
CA LEU A 134 8.07 -6.60 -2.16
C LEU A 134 7.90 -5.48 -3.19
N CYS A 135 8.99 -5.07 -3.83
CA CYS A 135 8.98 -4.13 -4.95
C CYS A 135 9.41 -4.87 -6.23
N PRO A 136 8.48 -5.40 -7.04
CA PRO A 136 8.79 -6.05 -8.31
C PRO A 136 9.33 -5.07 -9.35
N ASP A 137 10.15 -5.55 -10.28
CA ASP A 137 10.53 -4.85 -11.50
C ASP A 137 9.77 -5.42 -12.70
N SER A 138 8.87 -4.63 -13.27
CA SER A 138 8.12 -5.02 -14.47
C SER A 138 8.93 -4.85 -15.76
N TYR A 139 10.06 -4.14 -15.76
CA TYR A 139 10.71 -3.65 -16.99
C TYR A 139 11.92 -4.47 -17.42
N ASN A 140 12.90 -4.71 -16.55
CA ASN A 140 14.10 -5.45 -16.97
C ASN A 140 13.84 -6.88 -17.45
N PRO A 141 12.90 -7.64 -16.86
CA PRO A 141 12.49 -8.95 -17.38
C PRO A 141 11.96 -8.91 -18.81
N ARG A 142 11.51 -7.73 -19.25
CA ARG A 142 10.91 -7.51 -20.57
C ARG A 142 11.83 -6.79 -21.55
N GLY A 143 13.12 -6.71 -21.24
CA GLY A 143 14.10 -6.08 -22.12
C GLY A 143 14.01 -4.55 -22.15
N ILE A 144 13.38 -3.94 -21.15
CA ILE A 144 13.21 -2.48 -21.07
C ILE A 144 14.27 -1.90 -20.10
N PRO A 145 15.35 -1.28 -20.61
CA PRO A 145 16.47 -0.86 -19.77
C PRO A 145 16.31 0.56 -19.19
N GLY A 146 15.21 1.26 -19.49
CA GLY A 146 14.96 2.64 -19.04
C GLY A 146 14.11 3.46 -20.02
N ASN A 147 13.99 4.76 -19.75
CA ASN A 147 13.22 5.75 -20.56
C ASN A 147 11.72 5.48 -20.69
N PHE A 148 11.10 4.72 -19.78
CA PHE A 148 9.66 4.49 -19.83
C PHE A 148 8.86 5.76 -19.50
N SER A 149 9.38 6.70 -18.70
CA SER A 149 8.71 7.99 -18.44
C SER A 149 8.49 8.83 -19.71
N SER A 150 9.24 8.56 -20.78
CA SER A 150 9.09 9.21 -22.09
C SER A 150 8.20 8.40 -23.04
N ARG A 151 7.84 7.16 -22.67
CA ARG A 151 6.86 6.34 -23.39
C ARG A 151 5.48 6.76 -22.94
N ARG A 152 4.62 7.06 -23.90
CA ARG A 152 3.28 7.59 -23.64
C ARG A 152 2.32 6.47 -24.01
N PRO A 153 1.63 5.82 -23.07
CA PRO A 153 0.58 4.88 -23.45
C PRO A 153 -0.28 5.47 -24.58
N HIS A 154 -0.42 4.75 -25.70
CA HIS A 154 -1.22 5.10 -26.89
C HIS A 154 -0.63 6.05 -27.95
N TYR A 155 0.68 6.36 -27.97
CA TYR A 155 1.27 7.34 -28.90
C TYR A 155 2.14 6.77 -30.05
N ASP A 156 2.71 5.58 -29.88
CA ASP A 156 3.52 4.87 -30.87
C ASP A 156 3.21 3.37 -30.76
N PRO A 157 2.44 2.80 -31.71
CA PRO A 157 2.06 1.39 -31.68
C PRO A 157 3.22 0.38 -31.79
N ALA A 158 4.46 0.79 -32.05
CA ALA A 158 5.65 -0.06 -32.07
C ALA A 158 6.50 0.05 -30.78
N ILE A 159 6.25 1.06 -29.94
CA ILE A 159 7.04 1.37 -28.73
C ILE A 159 6.18 1.41 -27.47
N ASP A 160 4.90 1.72 -27.61
CA ASP A 160 3.99 1.95 -26.49
C ASP A 160 3.19 0.72 -26.11
N ASP A 161 3.26 0.49 -24.80
CA ASP A 161 2.40 -0.33 -23.97
C ASP A 161 2.38 -1.85 -24.20
N ASP A 162 2.54 -2.40 -25.41
CA ASP A 162 2.24 -3.84 -25.62
C ASP A 162 3.11 -4.80 -24.78
N LEU A 163 4.40 -4.49 -24.59
CA LEU A 163 5.29 -5.37 -23.81
C LEU A 163 5.05 -5.30 -22.30
N CYS A 164 4.61 -4.14 -21.78
CA CYS A 164 4.53 -3.89 -20.34
C CYS A 164 3.32 -3.05 -19.96
N SER A 165 2.20 -3.27 -20.64
CA SER A 165 0.96 -2.54 -20.45
C SER A 165 0.49 -2.63 -19.00
N PRO A 166 0.08 -1.53 -18.38
CA PRO A 166 -0.52 -1.55 -17.05
C PRO A 166 -1.93 -2.12 -17.10
N ASN A 167 -2.50 -2.32 -18.30
CA ASN A 167 -3.85 -2.80 -18.49
C ASN A 167 -3.94 -4.32 -18.55
N TYR A 168 -2.99 -4.98 -19.22
CA TYR A 168 -3.06 -6.43 -19.44
C TYR A 168 -1.75 -7.20 -19.22
N GLU A 169 -0.57 -6.56 -19.31
CA GLU A 169 0.70 -7.26 -19.05
C GLU A 169 1.14 -7.21 -17.59
N ARG A 170 1.31 -6.01 -17.02
CA ARG A 170 1.78 -5.84 -15.64
C ARG A 170 0.80 -6.38 -14.58
N PRO A 171 -0.52 -6.44 -14.80
CA PRO A 171 -1.41 -7.14 -13.86
C PRO A 171 -1.02 -8.62 -13.65
N LYS A 172 -0.36 -9.25 -14.62
CA LYS A 172 0.22 -10.60 -14.47
C LYS A 172 1.38 -10.61 -13.47
N ASP A 173 2.13 -9.52 -13.34
CA ASP A 173 3.21 -9.36 -12.36
C ASP A 173 2.68 -9.30 -10.92
N VAL A 174 1.48 -8.72 -10.73
CA VAL A 174 0.80 -8.73 -9.42
C VAL A 174 0.48 -10.17 -9.01
N ILE A 175 -0.06 -10.97 -9.93
CA ILE A 175 -0.33 -12.40 -9.70
C ILE A 175 0.98 -13.15 -9.39
N ALA A 176 2.04 -12.90 -10.14
CA ALA A 176 3.36 -13.50 -9.93
C ALA A 176 3.92 -13.16 -8.54
N ALA A 177 3.84 -11.89 -8.13
CA ALA A 177 4.29 -11.41 -6.83
C ALA A 177 3.49 -12.06 -5.68
N LEU A 178 2.16 -12.13 -5.78
CA LEU A 178 1.32 -12.78 -4.76
C LEU A 178 1.58 -14.29 -4.69
N THR A 179 1.77 -14.95 -5.84
CA THR A 179 2.13 -16.38 -5.91
C THR A 179 3.48 -16.64 -5.23
N TYR A 180 4.47 -15.77 -5.50
CA TYR A 180 5.78 -15.86 -4.87
C TYR A 180 5.70 -15.71 -3.35
N LEU A 181 4.97 -14.69 -2.87
CA LEU A 181 4.74 -14.48 -1.44
C LEU A 181 4.01 -15.66 -0.80
N GLN A 182 3.00 -16.24 -1.46
CA GLN A 182 2.31 -17.46 -0.99
C GLN A 182 3.25 -18.67 -0.87
N SER A 183 4.29 -18.76 -1.69
CA SER A 183 5.26 -19.86 -1.63
C SER A 183 6.23 -19.79 -0.44
N ARG A 184 6.27 -18.66 0.27
CA ARG A 184 7.23 -18.39 1.34
C ARG A 184 6.69 -18.74 2.72
N ALA A 185 7.46 -19.51 3.49
CA ALA A 185 7.08 -19.93 4.84
C ALA A 185 7.18 -18.81 5.90
N ASP A 186 7.93 -17.74 5.62
CA ASP A 186 8.09 -16.56 6.47
C ASP A 186 7.13 -15.42 6.10
N ILE A 187 6.19 -15.66 5.18
CA ILE A 187 5.16 -14.70 4.77
C ILE A 187 3.77 -15.21 5.15
N ASP A 188 2.95 -14.32 5.69
CA ASP A 188 1.54 -14.55 5.91
C ASP A 188 0.78 -14.11 4.66
N SER A 189 0.59 -15.06 3.74
CA SER A 189 -0.06 -14.79 2.47
C SER A 189 -1.53 -14.39 2.59
N GLU A 190 -2.19 -14.73 3.69
CA GLU A 190 -3.59 -14.34 3.92
C GLU A 190 -3.74 -12.86 4.29
N ASN A 191 -2.64 -12.21 4.67
CA ASN A 191 -2.59 -10.80 5.06
C ASN A 191 -1.70 -10.01 4.09
N THR A 192 -2.19 -9.83 2.87
CA THR A 192 -1.49 -9.09 1.81
C THR A 192 -2.19 -7.79 1.41
N ALA A 193 -1.41 -6.82 0.90
CA ALA A 193 -1.91 -5.57 0.34
C ALA A 193 -1.14 -5.14 -0.92
N LEU A 194 -1.76 -4.25 -1.69
CA LEU A 194 -1.17 -3.60 -2.86
C LEU A 194 -1.03 -2.11 -2.61
N ILE A 195 0.11 -1.54 -3.00
CA ILE A 195 0.29 -0.11 -3.17
C ILE A 195 0.78 0.12 -4.60
N GLY A 196 0.09 0.99 -5.35
CA GLY A 196 0.48 1.34 -6.72
C GLY A 196 0.60 2.83 -6.92
N PHE A 197 1.53 3.26 -7.79
CA PHE A 197 1.78 4.66 -8.14
C PHE A 197 1.61 4.88 -9.64
N SER A 198 0.76 5.81 -10.09
CA SER A 198 0.54 6.16 -11.51
C SER A 198 0.29 4.89 -12.35
N HIS A 199 1.22 4.55 -13.24
CA HIS A 199 1.23 3.31 -14.03
C HIS A 199 1.08 2.04 -13.17
N GLY A 200 1.70 2.02 -11.99
CA GLY A 200 1.56 0.95 -11.00
C GLY A 200 0.20 0.93 -10.32
N ALA A 201 -0.43 2.09 -10.09
CA ALA A 201 -1.82 2.14 -9.59
C ALA A 201 -2.78 1.59 -10.65
N GLN A 202 -2.59 1.95 -11.92
CA GLN A 202 -3.36 1.39 -13.04
C GLN A 202 -3.15 -0.12 -13.20
N THR A 203 -1.93 -0.60 -12.96
CA THR A 203 -1.61 -2.03 -12.89
C THR A 203 -2.42 -2.74 -11.80
N CYS A 204 -2.42 -2.17 -10.59
CA CYS A 204 -3.18 -2.71 -9.47
C CYS A 204 -4.69 -2.74 -9.78
N ILE A 205 -5.26 -1.63 -10.26
CA ILE A 205 -6.67 -1.52 -10.68
C ILE A 205 -7.06 -2.70 -11.59
N ASN A 206 -6.27 -2.95 -12.63
CA ASN A 206 -6.55 -4.00 -13.61
C ASN A 206 -6.33 -5.42 -13.07
N ALA A 207 -5.54 -5.60 -12.01
CA ALA A 207 -5.38 -6.90 -11.35
C ALA A 207 -6.55 -7.24 -10.40
N ILE A 208 -7.27 -6.21 -9.91
CA ILE A 208 -8.33 -6.35 -8.90
C ILE A 208 -9.74 -6.09 -9.46
N LEU A 209 -10.01 -6.43 -10.71
CA LEU A 209 -11.35 -6.30 -11.29
C LEU A 209 -12.30 -7.39 -10.77
N ASP A 210 -13.53 -7.02 -10.38
CA ASP A 210 -14.53 -7.96 -9.88
C ASP A 210 -14.95 -8.97 -10.94
N VAL A 211 -15.43 -10.11 -10.46
CA VAL A 211 -15.90 -11.17 -11.34
C VAL A 211 -17.08 -10.76 -12.24
N SER A 212 -17.84 -9.75 -11.83
CA SER A 212 -18.94 -9.16 -12.62
C SER A 212 -18.48 -8.30 -13.79
N VAL A 213 -17.20 -7.93 -13.87
CA VAL A 213 -16.67 -7.13 -14.98
C VAL A 213 -16.65 -7.94 -16.28
N ASP A 214 -17.27 -7.44 -17.35
CA ASP A 214 -17.17 -8.08 -18.67
C ASP A 214 -15.82 -7.76 -19.33
N LEU A 215 -14.91 -8.74 -19.30
CA LEU A 215 -13.58 -8.63 -19.90
C LEU A 215 -13.58 -8.79 -21.44
N GLY A 216 -14.76 -8.92 -22.08
CA GLY A 216 -15.06 -8.94 -23.52
C GLY A 216 -13.88 -8.96 -24.50
N VAL A 217 -13.92 -8.04 -25.47
CA VAL A 217 -12.78 -7.71 -26.33
C VAL A 217 -12.37 -6.28 -26.00
N TYR A 218 -11.07 -6.03 -25.95
CA TYR A 218 -10.48 -4.73 -25.73
C TYR A 218 -9.82 -4.24 -27.01
N ASP A 219 -10.20 -3.04 -27.43
CA ASP A 219 -9.62 -2.31 -28.55
C ASP A 219 -9.04 -1.01 -28.03
N VAL A 220 -7.83 -0.69 -28.46
CA VAL A 220 -7.13 0.54 -28.09
C VAL A 220 -6.86 1.34 -29.35
N SER A 221 -7.31 2.59 -29.38
CA SER A 221 -6.98 3.55 -30.43
C SER A 221 -5.58 4.12 -30.20
N TYR A 222 -4.64 3.81 -31.08
CA TYR A 222 -3.30 4.39 -31.10
C TYR A 222 -3.29 5.58 -32.05
N ILE A 223 -2.58 6.64 -31.67
CA ILE A 223 -2.26 7.74 -32.57
C ILE A 223 -0.95 7.38 -33.28
N ASP A 224 -0.93 7.45 -34.60
CA ASP A 224 0.26 7.25 -35.44
C ASP A 224 0.48 8.51 -36.31
N TYR A 225 1.69 8.70 -36.82
CA TYR A 225 2.02 9.78 -37.74
C TYR A 225 2.51 9.18 -39.05
N VAL A 226 1.72 9.35 -40.11
CA VAL A 226 2.05 8.84 -41.43
C VAL A 226 2.53 10.01 -42.28
N GLN A 227 3.69 9.88 -42.90
CA GLN A 227 4.19 10.91 -43.79
C GLN A 227 3.47 10.80 -45.14
N ASP A 228 2.82 11.88 -45.55
CA ASP A 228 2.27 12.02 -46.89
C ASP A 228 3.43 12.03 -47.90
N GLU A 229 3.46 11.04 -48.79
CA GLU A 229 4.52 10.86 -49.79
C GLU A 229 4.57 11.98 -50.84
N GLU A 230 3.47 12.71 -51.06
CA GLU A 230 3.39 13.84 -52.00
C GLU A 230 3.75 15.18 -51.36
N THR A 231 3.33 15.41 -50.11
CA THR A 231 3.52 16.70 -49.42
C THR A 231 4.70 16.72 -48.46
N GLU A 232 5.28 15.56 -48.13
CA GLU A 232 6.29 15.34 -47.08
C GLU A 232 5.83 15.78 -45.68
N LEU A 233 4.55 16.13 -45.49
CA LEU A 233 3.96 16.50 -44.21
C LEU A 233 3.58 15.25 -43.43
N TRP A 234 3.63 15.35 -42.09
CA TRP A 234 3.19 14.29 -41.19
C TRP A 234 1.71 14.50 -40.87
N GLU A 235 0.89 13.50 -41.16
CA GLU A 235 -0.53 13.47 -40.82
C GLU A 235 -0.77 12.52 -39.65
N GLU A 236 -1.59 12.95 -38.71
CA GLU A 236 -2.01 12.13 -37.58
C GLU A 236 -3.09 11.13 -38.04
N VAL A 237 -2.87 9.85 -37.80
CA VAL A 237 -3.80 8.77 -38.14
C VAL A 237 -4.07 7.93 -36.89
N SER A 238 -5.34 7.74 -36.57
CA SER A 238 -5.74 6.84 -35.48
C SER A 238 -5.91 5.41 -36.02
N THR A 239 -5.30 4.44 -35.33
CA THR A 239 -5.45 3.01 -35.63
C THR A 239 -5.94 2.25 -34.40
N ASP A 240 -7.04 1.52 -34.56
CA ASP A 240 -7.56 0.65 -33.50
C ASP A 240 -6.86 -0.72 -33.56
N LYS A 241 -6.35 -1.17 -32.41
CA LYS A 241 -5.78 -2.51 -32.25
C LYS A 241 -6.52 -3.29 -31.17
N VAL A 242 -6.85 -4.54 -31.49
CA VAL A 242 -7.28 -5.53 -30.51
C VAL A 242 -6.09 -5.83 -29.60
N VAL A 243 -6.30 -5.73 -28.29
CA VAL A 243 -5.30 -6.04 -27.26
C VAL A 243 -5.85 -7.08 -26.29
N ASP A 244 -4.97 -7.70 -25.51
CA ASP A 244 -5.36 -8.67 -24.50
C ASP A 244 -6.27 -8.03 -23.44
N SER A 245 -7.19 -8.82 -22.88
CA SER A 245 -7.99 -8.44 -21.72
C SER A 245 -7.14 -8.46 -20.42
N PRO A 246 -7.53 -7.73 -19.36
CA PRO A 246 -6.88 -7.84 -18.07
C PRO A 246 -7.01 -9.24 -17.49
N VAL A 247 -6.10 -9.57 -16.57
CA VAL A 247 -6.18 -10.81 -15.80
C VAL A 247 -6.95 -10.60 -14.50
N ARG A 248 -7.41 -11.71 -13.92
CA ARG A 248 -7.97 -11.73 -12.56
C ARG A 248 -7.07 -12.55 -11.67
N ILE A 249 -6.91 -12.10 -10.42
CA ILE A 249 -6.23 -12.91 -9.41
C ILE A 249 -7.02 -14.24 -9.22
N PRO A 250 -6.38 -15.39 -9.48
CA PRO A 250 -6.96 -16.72 -9.27
C PRO A 250 -7.48 -16.93 -7.84
N SER A 251 -8.51 -17.75 -7.68
CA SER A 251 -9.15 -18.00 -6.37
C SER A 251 -8.29 -18.78 -5.38
N ASP A 252 -7.25 -19.46 -5.85
CA ASP A 252 -6.27 -20.21 -5.07
C ASP A 252 -5.10 -19.35 -4.56
N ILE A 253 -5.04 -18.08 -4.98
CA ILE A 253 -4.12 -17.09 -4.45
C ILE A 253 -4.90 -16.19 -3.49
N PRO A 254 -4.42 -16.00 -2.24
CA PRO A 254 -5.03 -15.07 -1.31
C PRO A 254 -5.15 -13.67 -1.92
N PHE A 255 -6.35 -13.11 -1.80
CA PHE A 255 -6.64 -11.80 -2.39
C PHE A 255 -6.11 -10.69 -1.48
N PRO A 256 -5.47 -9.64 -2.01
CA PRO A 256 -5.00 -8.53 -1.19
C PRO A 256 -6.18 -7.84 -0.51
N LYS A 257 -6.09 -7.64 0.81
CA LYS A 257 -7.14 -7.03 1.63
C LYS A 257 -7.27 -5.52 1.43
N LEU A 258 -6.19 -4.87 1.02
CA LEU A 258 -6.13 -3.43 0.74
C LEU A 258 -5.46 -3.19 -0.61
N CYS A 259 -5.98 -2.23 -1.37
CA CYS A 259 -5.34 -1.66 -2.54
C CYS A 259 -5.30 -0.13 -2.43
N ALA A 260 -4.11 0.44 -2.19
CA ALA A 260 -3.89 1.87 -2.16
C ALA A 260 -3.34 2.36 -3.50
N LEU A 261 -4.09 3.25 -4.15
CA LEU A 261 -3.89 3.69 -5.53
C LEU A 261 -3.54 5.17 -5.56
N TYR A 262 -2.26 5.48 -5.71
CA TYR A 262 -1.77 6.85 -5.85
C TYR A 262 -1.84 7.28 -7.31
N TYR A 263 -2.64 8.32 -7.55
CA TYR A 263 -2.81 9.07 -8.81
C TYR A 263 -2.94 8.15 -10.04
N GLY A 264 -3.76 7.10 -9.89
CA GLY A 264 -4.00 6.09 -10.94
C GLY A 264 -5.03 6.53 -11.99
N GLY A 265 -5.31 5.66 -12.96
CA GLY A 265 -6.50 5.80 -13.81
C GLY A 265 -6.34 6.66 -15.07
N GLY A 266 -5.29 7.48 -15.25
CA GLY A 266 -5.15 8.38 -16.41
C GLY A 266 -5.33 7.73 -17.80
N SER A 267 -4.77 6.53 -18.04
CA SER A 267 -4.92 5.80 -19.33
C SER A 267 -5.90 4.60 -19.26
N HIS A 268 -6.55 4.40 -18.12
CA HIS A 268 -7.50 3.30 -17.89
C HIS A 268 -8.76 3.43 -18.79
N TYR A 269 -9.12 4.65 -19.20
CA TYR A 269 -10.34 4.93 -19.97
C TYR A 269 -10.20 4.71 -21.47
N GLY A 270 -9.01 4.94 -22.05
CA GLY A 270 -8.75 4.57 -23.44
C GLY A 270 -8.88 3.06 -23.66
N TYR A 271 -8.65 2.28 -22.60
CA TYR A 271 -8.73 0.83 -22.62
C TYR A 271 -10.13 0.30 -22.22
N HIS A 272 -10.68 0.69 -21.06
CA HIS A 272 -11.99 0.19 -20.60
C HIS A 272 -13.19 0.86 -21.27
N GLY A 273 -13.00 2.01 -21.91
CA GLY A 273 -14.06 2.83 -22.48
C GLY A 273 -14.45 4.01 -21.58
N SER A 274 -15.64 4.57 -21.78
CA SER A 274 -16.15 5.64 -20.92
C SER A 274 -16.88 5.08 -19.69
N ALA A 275 -16.49 5.52 -18.49
CA ALA A 275 -17.17 5.19 -17.24
C ALA A 275 -18.56 5.84 -17.08
N ASN A 276 -18.99 6.67 -18.04
CA ASN A 276 -20.36 7.20 -18.09
C ASN A 276 -21.39 6.13 -18.50
N ASP A 277 -20.95 5.02 -19.09
CA ASP A 277 -21.81 3.87 -19.38
C ASP A 277 -21.65 2.81 -18.28
N THR A 278 -22.46 2.94 -17.22
CA THR A 278 -22.54 1.92 -16.17
C THR A 278 -23.03 0.57 -16.69
N GLY A 279 -23.60 0.51 -17.90
CA GLY A 279 -24.03 -0.70 -18.59
C GLY A 279 -22.87 -1.53 -19.15
N ALA A 280 -21.68 -0.95 -19.35
CA ALA A 280 -20.50 -1.70 -19.77
C ALA A 280 -19.93 -2.59 -18.65
N GLY A 281 -20.21 -2.25 -17.38
CA GLY A 281 -19.85 -3.05 -16.22
C GLY A 281 -18.34 -3.21 -16.01
N ARG A 282 -17.49 -2.32 -16.54
CA ARG A 282 -16.03 -2.50 -16.62
C ARG A 282 -15.20 -1.92 -15.46
N TYR A 283 -15.81 -1.21 -14.53
CA TYR A 283 -15.09 -0.39 -13.54
C TYR A 283 -15.24 -0.86 -12.10
N MET A 284 -15.78 -2.07 -11.87
CA MET A 284 -15.99 -2.60 -10.54
C MET A 284 -14.70 -3.25 -10.00
N PHE A 285 -14.23 -2.74 -8.86
CA PHE A 285 -13.19 -3.39 -8.07
C PHE A 285 -13.72 -4.68 -7.42
N ASP A 286 -12.85 -5.65 -7.19
CA ASP A 286 -13.21 -6.93 -6.60
C ASP A 286 -13.66 -6.77 -5.14
N ARG A 287 -14.80 -7.36 -4.81
CA ARG A 287 -15.43 -7.31 -3.48
C ARG A 287 -14.62 -7.92 -2.33
N ARG A 288 -13.51 -8.60 -2.63
CA ARG A 288 -12.62 -9.20 -1.63
C ARG A 288 -11.60 -8.21 -1.07
N THR A 289 -11.55 -6.97 -1.58
CA THR A 289 -10.58 -5.95 -1.16
C THR A 289 -11.24 -4.65 -0.73
N ASN A 290 -10.43 -3.78 -0.14
CA ASN A 290 -10.76 -2.40 0.18
C ASN A 290 -9.86 -1.50 -0.67
N VAL A 291 -10.43 -0.51 -1.34
CA VAL A 291 -9.70 0.38 -2.25
C VAL A 291 -9.67 1.79 -1.67
N LEU A 292 -8.45 2.35 -1.60
CA LEU A 292 -8.19 3.76 -1.35
C LEU A 292 -7.59 4.34 -2.62
N MET A 293 -8.13 5.46 -3.08
CA MET A 293 -7.63 6.14 -4.27
C MET A 293 -7.31 7.59 -3.95
N PHE A 294 -6.16 8.09 -4.41
CA PHE A 294 -5.67 9.43 -4.12
C PHE A 294 -5.33 10.16 -5.42
N HIS A 295 -5.84 11.37 -5.61
CA HIS A 295 -5.53 12.21 -6.77
C HIS A 295 -5.28 13.65 -6.35
N GLY A 296 -4.28 14.27 -6.97
CA GLY A 296 -4.10 15.72 -6.88
C GLY A 296 -5.00 16.45 -7.88
N THR A 297 -5.43 17.67 -7.54
CA THR A 297 -6.22 18.50 -8.47
C THR A 297 -5.39 19.10 -9.60
N ASP A 298 -4.08 19.23 -9.42
CA ASP A 298 -3.15 19.81 -10.39
C ASP A 298 -2.44 18.70 -11.21
N ASP A 299 -2.89 17.45 -11.04
CA ASP A 299 -2.46 16.30 -11.83
C ASP A 299 -2.78 16.52 -13.32
N PHE A 300 -1.74 16.78 -14.11
CA PHE A 300 -1.86 17.03 -15.54
C PHE A 300 -2.44 15.84 -16.34
N LEU A 301 -2.39 14.60 -15.82
CA LEU A 301 -3.00 13.42 -16.46
C LEU A 301 -4.51 13.34 -16.26
N MET A 302 -5.10 14.30 -15.54
CA MET A 302 -6.53 14.44 -15.35
C MET A 302 -7.25 15.09 -16.55
N ASP A 303 -6.51 15.51 -17.58
CA ASP A 303 -7.00 16.18 -18.81
C ASP A 303 -7.85 17.43 -18.49
N VAL A 304 -7.27 18.33 -17.69
CA VAL A 304 -7.87 19.61 -17.29
C VAL A 304 -7.06 20.76 -17.90
N ASP A 305 -7.35 21.10 -19.16
CA ASP A 305 -6.82 22.31 -19.80
C ASP A 305 -7.55 23.60 -19.35
N ASP A 306 -8.57 23.49 -18.49
CA ASP A 306 -9.35 24.62 -17.96
C ASP A 306 -9.14 24.79 -16.44
N PRO A 307 -8.57 25.91 -15.98
CA PRO A 307 -8.29 26.15 -14.55
C PRO A 307 -9.54 26.37 -13.69
N GLU A 308 -10.73 26.56 -14.27
CA GLU A 308 -12.01 26.69 -13.54
C GLU A 308 -12.76 25.35 -13.41
N VAL A 309 -12.26 24.31 -14.07
CA VAL A 309 -12.83 22.98 -14.01
C VAL A 309 -12.37 22.26 -12.74
N THR A 310 -13.34 21.82 -11.94
CA THR A 310 -13.09 21.01 -10.75
C THR A 310 -13.20 19.52 -11.09
N PRO A 311 -12.60 18.59 -10.31
CA PRO A 311 -12.86 17.14 -10.38
C PRO A 311 -14.34 16.77 -10.48
N MET A 312 -15.26 17.63 -10.04
CA MET A 312 -16.71 17.43 -10.04
C MET A 312 -17.45 18.04 -11.23
N THR A 313 -16.82 18.93 -12.01
CA THR A 313 -17.49 19.72 -13.07
C THR A 313 -16.82 19.60 -14.43
N GLY A 314 -15.71 18.87 -14.53
CA GLY A 314 -14.97 18.62 -15.76
C GLY A 314 -15.27 17.30 -16.46
N ASN A 315 -14.58 17.09 -17.59
CA ASN A 315 -14.52 15.79 -18.25
C ASN A 315 -13.75 14.73 -17.45
N LEU A 316 -13.23 15.11 -16.28
CA LEU A 316 -12.36 14.35 -15.38
C LEU A 316 -12.71 12.88 -15.27
N TYR A 317 -11.65 12.11 -15.44
CA TYR A 317 -11.71 10.70 -15.75
C TYR A 317 -11.69 9.86 -14.45
N PRO A 318 -10.76 10.03 -13.48
CA PRO A 318 -10.71 9.25 -12.23
C PRO A 318 -11.93 9.25 -11.32
N ILE A 319 -12.64 10.38 -11.20
CA ILE A 319 -13.89 10.41 -10.42
C ILE A 319 -14.97 9.51 -11.05
N LYS A 320 -14.95 9.34 -12.38
CA LYS A 320 -15.93 8.51 -13.08
C LYS A 320 -15.69 7.03 -12.82
N GLN A 321 -14.44 6.58 -12.71
CA GLN A 321 -14.17 5.20 -12.26
C GLN A 321 -14.71 4.96 -10.86
N ALA A 322 -14.48 5.89 -9.92
CA ALA A 322 -15.04 5.80 -8.58
C ALA A 322 -16.57 5.70 -8.61
N LEU A 323 -17.22 6.66 -9.27
CA LEU A 323 -18.66 6.70 -9.49
C LEU A 323 -19.22 5.42 -10.12
N ALA A 324 -18.56 4.91 -11.17
CA ALA A 324 -19.00 3.73 -11.90
C ALA A 324 -18.86 2.46 -11.06
N SER A 325 -17.76 2.32 -10.30
CA SER A 325 -17.59 1.23 -9.34
C SER A 325 -18.71 1.25 -8.30
N SER A 326 -18.93 2.39 -7.64
CA SER A 326 -19.98 2.54 -6.62
C SER A 326 -21.38 2.28 -7.16
N ALA A 327 -21.68 2.79 -8.36
CA ALA A 327 -22.97 2.55 -9.02
C ALA A 327 -23.17 1.06 -9.35
N GLN A 328 -22.12 0.36 -9.79
CA GLN A 328 -22.16 -1.07 -10.07
C GLN A 328 -22.31 -1.90 -8.78
N ALA A 329 -21.62 -1.54 -7.70
CA ALA A 329 -21.79 -2.17 -6.38
C ALA A 329 -23.25 -2.05 -5.89
N ALA A 330 -23.82 -0.83 -5.98
CA ALA A 330 -25.21 -0.57 -5.63
C ALA A 330 -26.20 -1.36 -6.50
N ALA A 331 -25.97 -1.44 -7.80
CA ALA A 331 -26.80 -2.21 -8.73
C ALA A 331 -26.78 -3.72 -8.42
N LEU A 332 -25.65 -4.23 -7.91
CA LEU A 332 -25.49 -5.63 -7.50
C LEU A 332 -25.97 -5.91 -6.06
N GLY A 333 -26.23 -4.87 -5.26
CA GLY A 333 -26.61 -5.01 -3.85
C GLY A 333 -25.48 -5.56 -2.98
N VAL A 334 -24.24 -5.16 -3.26
CA VAL A 334 -23.04 -5.56 -2.51
C VAL A 334 -22.35 -4.35 -1.89
N ASP A 335 -21.53 -4.59 -0.87
CA ASP A 335 -20.71 -3.53 -0.26
C ASP A 335 -19.72 -2.96 -1.29
N ASP A 336 -19.57 -1.64 -1.31
CA ASP A 336 -18.66 -0.97 -2.23
C ASP A 336 -17.20 -1.24 -1.81
N PRO A 337 -16.38 -1.85 -2.68
CA PRO A 337 -14.97 -2.08 -2.40
C PRO A 337 -14.18 -0.77 -2.41
N LEU A 338 -14.65 0.26 -3.13
CA LEU A 338 -14.07 1.59 -3.03
C LEU A 338 -14.53 2.25 -1.73
N LYS A 339 -13.60 2.29 -0.76
CA LYS A 339 -13.87 2.92 0.53
C LYS A 339 -13.74 4.43 0.43
N HIS A 340 -12.64 4.88 -0.18
CA HIS A 340 -12.33 6.30 -0.24
C HIS A 340 -11.67 6.70 -1.55
N HIS A 341 -12.12 7.83 -2.10
CA HIS A 341 -11.44 8.57 -3.15
C HIS A 341 -11.10 9.98 -2.63
N PHE A 342 -9.82 10.21 -2.40
CA PHE A 342 -9.27 11.46 -1.90
C PHE A 342 -8.86 12.36 -3.06
N LEU A 343 -9.45 13.56 -3.11
CA LEU A 343 -9.05 14.63 -4.01
C LEU A 343 -8.29 15.70 -3.20
N LEU A 344 -7.03 15.90 -3.57
CA LEU A 344 -6.05 16.69 -2.82
C LEU A 344 -5.81 18.01 -3.55
N ASP A 345 -6.15 19.12 -2.90
CA ASP A 345 -6.12 20.45 -3.52
C ASP A 345 -4.69 20.95 -3.77
N LEU A 346 -4.42 21.47 -4.97
CA LEU A 346 -3.13 22.02 -5.42
C LEU A 346 -1.98 21.00 -5.45
N VAL A 347 -2.32 19.73 -5.61
CA VAL A 347 -1.36 18.61 -5.56
C VAL A 347 -1.09 18.09 -6.97
N ASP A 348 0.18 17.83 -7.26
CA ASP A 348 0.66 17.36 -8.56
C ASP A 348 0.58 15.83 -8.70
N HIS A 349 0.68 15.33 -9.94
CA HIS A 349 0.61 13.89 -10.29
C HIS A 349 1.63 12.99 -9.56
N SER A 350 2.71 13.53 -9.00
CA SER A 350 3.80 12.73 -8.44
C SER A 350 4.18 13.18 -7.04
N PHE A 351 3.20 13.68 -6.28
CA PHE A 351 3.39 14.24 -4.95
C PHE A 351 4.08 13.28 -3.97
N ASP A 352 3.89 11.97 -4.11
CA ASP A 352 4.54 11.02 -3.20
C ASP A 352 6.05 10.84 -3.52
N GLY A 353 6.56 11.44 -4.60
CA GLY A 353 7.99 11.61 -4.88
C GLY A 353 8.66 12.63 -3.95
N GLU A 354 7.90 13.53 -3.34
CA GLU A 354 8.41 14.64 -2.52
C GLU A 354 9.09 14.21 -1.22
N THR A 355 9.72 15.13 -0.51
CA THR A 355 10.18 14.88 0.87
C THR A 355 9.08 15.26 1.85
N ILE A 356 8.78 14.41 2.83
CA ILE A 356 7.93 14.84 3.96
C ILE A 356 8.63 16.02 4.64
N ALA A 357 7.88 17.11 4.87
CA ALA A 357 8.38 18.30 5.54
C ALA A 357 8.75 18.00 7.01
N ASP A 358 9.59 18.83 7.62
CA ASP A 358 9.87 18.73 9.05
C ASP A 358 8.59 18.97 9.86
N GLU A 359 8.44 18.27 10.98
CA GLU A 359 7.22 18.31 11.81
C GLU A 359 6.84 19.73 12.26
N GLN A 360 7.84 20.59 12.50
CA GLN A 360 7.63 22.01 12.86
C GLN A 360 6.93 22.82 11.76
N ASP A 361 7.01 22.36 10.50
CA ASP A 361 6.48 23.04 9.33
C ASP A 361 5.10 22.51 8.93
N TRP A 362 4.65 21.40 9.51
CA TRP A 362 3.34 20.80 9.21
C TRP A 362 2.20 21.77 9.46
N ASN A 363 1.25 21.80 8.51
CA ASN A 363 0.08 22.71 8.55
C ASN A 363 0.45 24.21 8.60
N THR A 364 1.66 24.57 8.15
CA THR A 364 2.10 25.96 7.98
C THR A 364 2.30 26.28 6.50
N ASN A 365 2.50 27.55 6.17
CA ASN A 365 2.85 27.97 4.81
C ASN A 365 4.24 27.48 4.33
N ALA A 366 5.02 26.83 5.19
CA ALA A 366 6.30 26.22 4.83
C ALA A 366 6.15 24.78 4.28
N GLU A 367 5.01 24.11 4.55
CA GLU A 367 4.67 22.82 3.96
C GLU A 367 3.91 23.06 2.65
N SER A 368 4.48 22.60 1.53
CA SER A 368 3.78 22.63 0.24
C SER A 368 2.65 21.60 0.19
N ALA A 369 1.71 21.78 -0.75
CA ALA A 369 0.58 20.87 -0.92
C ALA A 369 1.03 19.43 -1.16
N ASP A 370 2.03 19.19 -2.02
CA ASP A 370 2.55 17.85 -2.28
C ASP A 370 3.20 17.20 -1.05
N GLN A 371 3.91 17.97 -0.23
CA GLN A 371 4.52 17.47 1.00
C GLN A 371 3.44 17.06 2.01
N LYS A 372 2.40 17.89 2.16
CA LYS A 372 1.24 17.60 2.98
C LYS A 372 0.49 16.36 2.48
N ALA A 373 0.25 16.28 1.17
CA ALA A 373 -0.38 15.13 0.51
C ALA A 373 0.39 13.84 0.74
N LYS A 374 1.70 13.86 0.53
CA LYS A 374 2.56 12.70 0.78
C LYS A 374 2.46 12.21 2.22
N ARG A 375 2.48 13.13 3.19
CA ARG A 375 2.38 12.81 4.62
C ARG A 375 1.02 12.17 4.93
N LEU A 376 -0.07 12.87 4.62
CA LEU A 376 -1.42 12.46 4.99
C LEU A 376 -1.86 11.18 4.26
N CYS A 377 -1.62 11.08 2.95
CA CYS A 377 -2.00 9.87 2.20
C CYS A 377 -1.21 8.65 2.67
N ARG A 378 0.07 8.82 3.03
CA ARG A 378 0.86 7.73 3.60
C ARG A 378 0.30 7.29 4.94
N GLU A 379 0.03 8.24 5.82
CA GLU A 379 -0.53 7.97 7.14
C GLU A 379 -1.85 7.21 7.03
N GLU A 380 -2.72 7.63 6.11
CA GLU A 380 -3.99 6.96 5.83
C GLU A 380 -3.78 5.51 5.38
N VAL A 381 -2.88 5.26 4.43
CA VAL A 381 -2.56 3.88 4.01
C VAL A 381 -2.04 3.05 5.17
N LEU A 382 -1.20 3.60 6.04
CA LEU A 382 -0.68 2.88 7.21
C LEU A 382 -1.80 2.50 8.19
N LYS A 383 -2.77 3.40 8.44
CA LYS A 383 -3.94 3.11 9.30
C LYS A 383 -4.73 1.91 8.76
N TRP A 384 -4.96 1.86 7.45
CA TRP A 384 -5.67 0.75 6.82
C TRP A 384 -4.88 -0.55 6.79
N LEU A 385 -3.56 -0.50 6.57
CA LEU A 385 -2.69 -1.67 6.67
C LEU A 385 -2.74 -2.26 8.09
N GLU A 386 -2.68 -1.41 9.11
CA GLU A 386 -2.78 -1.83 10.51
C GLU A 386 -4.12 -2.51 10.79
N ALA A 387 -5.23 -1.91 10.36
CA ALA A 387 -6.57 -2.44 10.58
C ALA A 387 -6.84 -3.77 9.85
N LEU A 388 -6.26 -3.97 8.66
CA LEU A 388 -6.61 -5.11 7.79
C LEU A 388 -5.58 -6.26 7.80
N LEU A 389 -4.30 -5.95 7.98
CA LEU A 389 -3.21 -6.92 7.81
C LEU A 389 -2.55 -7.33 9.11
N GLN A 390 -2.54 -6.48 10.15
CA GLN A 390 -2.09 -6.96 11.45
C GLN A 390 -3.17 -7.87 12.05
N ALA A 391 -2.74 -8.96 12.65
CA ALA A 391 -3.62 -9.74 13.50
C ALA A 391 -4.19 -8.78 14.56
N VAL A 392 -5.52 -8.73 14.68
CA VAL A 392 -6.20 -7.84 15.63
C VAL A 392 -5.48 -7.97 16.97
N PRO A 393 -4.92 -6.86 17.51
CA PRO A 393 -4.01 -6.93 18.63
C PRO A 393 -4.59 -7.78 19.75
N GLN A 394 -3.81 -8.71 20.31
CA GLN A 394 -4.25 -9.37 21.55
C GLN A 394 -4.28 -8.31 22.64
N LEU A 395 -5.48 -8.00 23.11
CA LEU A 395 -5.67 -7.07 24.20
C LEU A 395 -5.06 -7.66 25.47
N THR A 396 -4.32 -6.82 26.18
CA THR A 396 -3.80 -7.21 27.49
C THR A 396 -4.79 -6.73 28.54
N ILE A 397 -5.27 -7.66 29.36
CA ILE A 397 -6.00 -7.33 30.58
C ILE A 397 -4.93 -7.07 31.65
N GLU A 398 -4.79 -5.81 32.05
CA GLU A 398 -3.73 -5.37 32.96
C GLU A 398 -4.05 -5.71 34.43
N ASN A 399 -5.34 -5.76 34.78
CA ASN A 399 -5.82 -6.04 36.14
C ASN A 399 -6.39 -7.45 36.28
N ASP A 400 -6.29 -8.06 37.47
CA ASP A 400 -6.85 -9.40 37.73
C ASP A 400 -8.39 -9.37 37.57
N PRO A 401 -8.96 -10.04 36.55
CA PRO A 401 -10.41 -10.01 36.29
C PRO A 401 -11.24 -10.72 37.38
N LEU A 402 -10.59 -11.41 38.33
CA LEU A 402 -11.23 -12.05 39.48
C LEU A 402 -11.43 -11.09 40.66
N VAL A 403 -10.86 -9.88 40.61
CA VAL A 403 -11.09 -8.83 41.60
C VAL A 403 -12.32 -8.04 41.16
N LEU A 404 -13.34 -7.96 42.03
CA LEU A 404 -14.52 -7.14 41.81
C LEU A 404 -14.11 -5.68 41.57
N GLY A 405 -14.32 -5.16 40.36
CA GLY A 405 -13.95 -3.79 39.99
C GLY A 405 -13.76 -3.59 38.49
N ASP A 406 -13.14 -2.46 38.14
CA ASP A 406 -12.89 -2.03 36.76
C ASP A 406 -11.84 -2.92 36.07
N VAL A 407 -12.01 -3.12 34.76
CA VAL A 407 -11.03 -3.85 33.93
C VAL A 407 -10.26 -2.85 33.10
N ASP A 408 -8.93 -2.88 33.24
CA ASP A 408 -8.02 -2.09 32.43
C ASP A 408 -7.58 -2.92 31.21
N LEU A 409 -7.82 -2.36 30.03
CA LEU A 409 -7.40 -2.90 28.75
C LEU A 409 -6.31 -2.01 28.15
N SER A 410 -5.29 -2.65 27.60
CA SER A 410 -4.32 -2.00 26.72
C SER A 410 -4.28 -2.72 25.36
N SER A 411 -4.20 -1.93 24.29
CA SER A 411 -3.82 -2.42 22.96
C SER A 411 -2.44 -1.87 22.64
N PRO A 412 -1.49 -2.69 22.17
CA PRO A 412 -0.16 -2.21 21.79
C PRO A 412 -0.14 -1.43 20.47
N THR A 413 -1.29 -1.17 19.83
CA THR A 413 -1.38 -0.60 18.48
C THR A 413 -2.34 0.58 18.39
N ASN A 414 -2.19 1.43 17.37
CA ASN A 414 -3.05 2.60 17.12
C ASN A 414 -4.37 2.23 16.43
N THR A 415 -4.57 0.94 16.13
CA THR A 415 -5.79 0.40 15.53
C THR A 415 -6.98 0.74 16.40
N ARG A 416 -7.96 1.45 15.83
CA ARG A 416 -9.25 1.61 16.50
C ARG A 416 -9.96 0.27 16.56
N LEU A 417 -10.36 -0.12 17.76
CA LEU A 417 -11.07 -1.38 17.99
C LEU A 417 -12.47 -1.06 18.52
N ASN A 418 -13.47 -1.76 18.00
CA ASN A 418 -14.81 -1.81 18.57
C ASN A 418 -14.84 -2.97 19.56
N TYR A 419 -15.22 -2.69 20.79
CA TYR A 419 -15.30 -3.67 21.86
C TYR A 419 -16.74 -3.91 22.27
N GLN A 420 -17.10 -5.16 22.49
CA GLN A 420 -18.35 -5.56 23.12
C GLN A 420 -18.08 -6.59 24.21
N TRP A 421 -18.37 -6.20 25.45
CA TRP A 421 -18.37 -7.14 26.56
C TRP A 421 -19.64 -7.97 26.54
N SER A 422 -19.48 -9.24 26.87
CA SER A 422 -20.61 -10.13 27.15
C SER A 422 -20.31 -11.06 28.31
N TYR A 423 -21.36 -11.47 29.02
CA TYR A 423 -21.27 -12.50 30.05
C TYR A 423 -22.24 -13.65 29.76
N SER A 424 -21.93 -14.80 30.33
CA SER A 424 -22.78 -15.98 30.30
C SER A 424 -22.71 -16.71 31.64
N ASP A 425 -23.86 -17.19 32.12
CA ASP A 425 -23.92 -18.05 33.31
C ASP A 425 -23.82 -19.55 32.94
N ASP A 426 -23.83 -19.89 31.64
CA ASP A 426 -23.92 -21.28 31.14
C ASP A 426 -23.05 -21.61 29.90
N LEU A 427 -22.24 -20.66 29.42
CA LEU A 427 -21.43 -20.70 28.19
C LEU A 427 -22.23 -20.79 26.87
N LEU A 428 -23.56 -20.77 26.93
CA LEU A 428 -24.43 -20.91 25.76
C LEU A 428 -25.16 -19.59 25.46
N ASN A 429 -25.70 -18.96 26.50
CA ASN A 429 -26.45 -17.72 26.38
C ASN A 429 -25.57 -16.55 26.81
N TRP A 430 -25.27 -15.68 25.86
CA TRP A 430 -24.42 -14.51 26.06
C TRP A 430 -25.25 -13.24 26.12
N HIS A 431 -24.99 -12.41 27.14
CA HIS A 431 -25.65 -11.15 27.39
C HIS A 431 -24.64 -10.01 27.31
N SER A 432 -24.91 -9.03 26.45
CA SER A 432 -24.07 -7.83 26.31
C SER A 432 -24.04 -7.00 27.59
N LEU A 433 -22.85 -6.54 27.97
CA LEU A 433 -22.63 -5.52 29.00
C LEU A 433 -22.31 -4.21 28.28
N GLY A 434 -23.12 -3.17 28.54
CA GLY A 434 -22.91 -1.85 27.95
C GLY A 434 -23.11 -1.80 26.43
N SER A 435 -22.73 -0.65 25.88
CA SER A 435 -22.72 -0.39 24.44
C SER A 435 -21.33 -0.70 23.88
N ALA A 436 -21.27 -1.03 22.59
CA ALA A 436 -20.02 -1.00 21.86
C ALA A 436 -19.30 0.36 22.01
N PHE A 437 -17.99 0.34 22.15
CA PHE A 437 -17.17 1.56 22.23
C PHE A 437 -15.88 1.44 21.42
N ASP A 438 -15.35 2.59 21.03
CA ASP A 438 -14.13 2.71 20.23
C ASP A 438 -12.94 2.98 21.18
N GLY A 439 -11.91 2.14 21.13
CA GLY A 439 -10.62 2.42 21.77
C GLY A 439 -9.57 2.75 20.74
N ASP A 440 -8.68 3.68 21.05
CA ASP A 440 -7.71 4.32 20.14
C ASP A 440 -6.25 3.87 20.40
N GLY A 441 -6.06 2.74 21.06
CA GLY A 441 -4.73 2.25 21.46
C GLY A 441 -4.23 2.78 22.80
N SER A 442 -4.91 3.75 23.42
CA SER A 442 -4.57 4.19 24.78
C SER A 442 -4.96 3.15 25.84
N LEU A 443 -4.35 3.26 27.04
CA LEU A 443 -4.78 2.48 28.20
C LEU A 443 -6.20 2.93 28.56
N MET A 444 -7.16 2.03 28.45
CA MET A 444 -8.56 2.31 28.69
C MET A 444 -9.02 1.58 29.96
N THR A 445 -9.60 2.34 30.88
CA THR A 445 -10.26 1.81 32.08
C THR A 445 -11.76 1.79 31.82
N GLU A 446 -12.37 0.61 31.80
CA GLU A 446 -13.83 0.49 31.75
C GLU A 446 -14.37 -0.10 33.05
N SER A 447 -15.34 0.61 33.64
CA SER A 447 -16.04 0.15 34.83
C SER A 447 -17.09 -0.88 34.47
N THR A 448 -16.74 -2.16 34.62
CA THR A 448 -17.67 -3.26 34.48
C THR A 448 -18.03 -3.78 35.87
N ASP A 449 -19.31 -3.67 36.25
CA ASP A 449 -19.81 -4.37 37.44
C ASP A 449 -19.91 -5.87 37.10
N LEU A 450 -18.82 -6.61 37.34
CA LEU A 450 -18.73 -8.04 37.08
C LEU A 450 -19.69 -8.88 37.95
N GLY A 451 -20.44 -8.26 38.87
CA GLY A 451 -21.43 -8.94 39.70
C GLY A 451 -20.80 -9.92 40.70
N GLN A 452 -21.63 -10.64 41.47
CA GLN A 452 -21.13 -11.48 42.58
C GLN A 452 -20.30 -12.69 42.09
N PRO A 453 -19.28 -13.12 42.85
CA PRO A 453 -18.44 -14.25 42.48
C PRO A 453 -19.23 -15.57 42.49
N GLY A 454 -19.42 -16.15 41.30
CA GLY A 454 -19.97 -17.50 41.09
C GLY A 454 -20.34 -17.78 39.63
N GLN A 455 -19.71 -18.82 39.04
CA GLN A 455 -20.02 -19.44 37.72
C GLN A 455 -20.43 -18.52 36.55
N ARG A 456 -19.95 -17.29 36.52
CA ARG A 456 -20.14 -16.39 35.38
C ARG A 456 -18.88 -16.37 34.51
N PHE A 457 -19.07 -16.57 33.23
CA PHE A 457 -18.04 -16.49 32.20
C PHE A 457 -18.14 -15.14 31.51
N PHE A 458 -17.00 -14.56 31.16
CA PHE A 458 -16.92 -13.29 30.46
C PHE A 458 -16.20 -13.48 29.13
N ARG A 459 -16.62 -12.73 28.13
CA ARG A 459 -16.00 -12.67 26.82
C ARG A 459 -15.93 -11.22 26.38
N LEU A 460 -14.77 -10.84 25.90
CA LEU A 460 -14.55 -9.61 25.19
C LEU A 460 -14.53 -9.95 23.71
N ASP A 461 -15.58 -9.54 22.99
CA ASP A 461 -15.61 -9.57 21.54
C ASP A 461 -15.03 -8.25 21.04
N TYR A 462 -14.09 -8.30 20.09
CA TYR A 462 -13.49 -7.09 19.53
C TYR A 462 -13.17 -7.25 18.05
N ALA A 463 -13.24 -6.14 17.32
CA ALA A 463 -12.92 -6.08 15.89
C ALA A 463 -12.25 -4.74 15.56
N ALA A 464 -11.37 -4.75 14.56
CA ALA A 464 -10.86 -3.51 13.98
C ALA A 464 -12.00 -2.69 13.39
N ILE A 465 -11.96 -1.39 13.67
CA ILE A 465 -12.82 -0.39 13.02
C ILE A 465 -12.03 0.14 11.83
N GLU A 466 -12.71 0.31 10.70
CA GLU A 466 -12.14 1.05 9.57
C GLU A 466 -11.67 2.42 10.06
N PRO A 467 -10.44 2.85 9.72
CA PRO A 467 -9.94 4.16 10.12
C PRO A 467 -10.92 5.27 9.68
N PRO A 468 -11.38 6.15 10.59
CA PRO A 468 -12.15 7.31 10.16
C PRO A 468 -11.23 8.36 9.51
N ILE A 469 -11.76 9.05 8.49
CA ILE A 469 -11.14 10.20 7.81
C ILE A 469 -11.15 11.47 8.68
N ASP A 470 -11.99 11.53 9.71
CA ASP A 470 -12.29 12.75 10.50
C ASP A 470 -11.19 13.12 11.51
N ASP A 471 -9.93 13.10 11.06
CA ASP A 471 -8.80 13.68 11.79
C ASP A 471 -8.85 15.21 11.64
N PRO A 472 -8.80 16.00 12.73
CA PRO A 472 -8.74 17.46 12.63
C PRO A 472 -7.62 18.00 11.73
N ASP A 473 -6.52 17.25 11.56
CA ASP A 473 -5.42 17.61 10.65
C ASP A 473 -5.79 17.52 9.15
N ASN A 474 -6.91 16.85 8.85
CA ASN A 474 -7.46 16.63 7.51
C ASN A 474 -8.42 17.75 7.06
N ASP A 475 -8.90 18.58 8.00
CA ASP A 475 -9.92 19.60 7.76
C ASP A 475 -9.51 20.57 6.64
N GLY A 476 -10.30 20.60 5.56
CA GLY A 476 -10.16 21.53 4.44
C GLY A 476 -9.06 21.20 3.42
N PHE A 477 -8.21 20.20 3.66
CA PHE A 477 -7.17 19.77 2.71
C PHE A 477 -7.65 18.60 1.83
N PHE A 478 -8.39 17.67 2.42
CA PHE A 478 -9.14 16.70 1.65
C PHE A 478 -10.44 17.36 1.19
N ARG A 479 -10.63 17.46 -0.12
CA ARG A 479 -11.99 17.65 -0.65
C ARG A 479 -12.69 16.29 -0.56
N SER A 480 -13.03 15.84 0.64
CA SER A 480 -13.81 14.61 0.83
C SER A 480 -15.28 14.85 0.46
N TYR A 481 -15.90 13.78 -0.07
CA TYR A 481 -17.29 13.63 -0.47
C TYR A 481 -17.74 14.43 -1.71
N ALA A 482 -17.53 13.83 -2.88
CA ALA A 482 -18.71 13.69 -3.74
C ALA A 482 -19.56 12.61 -3.07
N ASP A 483 -20.63 13.03 -2.41
CA ASP A 483 -21.71 12.13 -2.03
C ASP A 483 -22.18 11.41 -3.31
N PHE A 484 -21.75 10.15 -3.47
CA PHE A 484 -22.09 9.33 -4.62
C PHE A 484 -23.41 8.57 -4.40
N SER A 485 -24.17 8.94 -3.36
CA SER A 485 -25.56 8.51 -3.27
C SER A 485 -26.38 9.18 -4.39
N TYR A 486 -26.79 8.36 -5.35
CA TYR A 486 -27.82 8.70 -6.35
C TYR A 486 -29.21 8.68 -5.75
#